data_AF-A0AAJ5RQL2-F1
#
_entry.id   AF-A0AAJ5RQL2-F1
#
_cell.length_a   1.000
_cell.length_b   1.000
_cell.length_c   1.000
_cell.angle_alpha   90.00
_cell.angle_beta   90.00
_cell.angle_gamma   90.00
#
_symmetry.space_group_name_H-M   'P 1'
#
loop_
_entity.id
_entity.type
_entity.pdbx_description
1 polymer ?
#
loop_
_entity_poly.entity_id
_entity_poly.type
_entity_poly.pdbx_seq_one_letter_code
_entity_poly.pdbx_strand_id
1 'polypeptide(L)' 'MSTIRTFHEGGEQDLLNDSLEYCPHCHTNLQGDAIPEEQQKSYNATHFTRKIGMTTVKADRILYWQCPDCDGKWSIK' A
#
# COMPACT_ATOMS: atom_id res chain seq x y z
N MET A 1 -7.66 -3.61 51.67
CA MET A 1 -8.38 -3.63 50.38
C MET A 1 -8.00 -2.37 49.60
N SER A 2 -7.18 -2.52 48.58
CA SER A 2 -7.11 -1.59 47.45
C SER A 2 -6.32 -2.29 46.36
N THR A 3 -7.06 -2.99 45.51
CA THR A 3 -6.54 -3.63 44.30
C THR A 3 -6.07 -2.54 43.36
N ILE A 4 -4.75 -2.38 43.23
CA ILE A 4 -4.17 -1.58 42.15
C ILE A 4 -4.44 -2.36 40.86
N ARG A 5 -5.47 -1.93 40.12
CA ARG A 5 -5.73 -2.40 38.77
C ARG A 5 -4.62 -1.84 37.89
N THR A 6 -3.71 -2.69 37.44
CA THR A 6 -2.79 -2.39 36.35
C THR A 6 -3.64 -2.18 35.09
N PHE A 7 -3.76 -0.93 34.65
CA PHE A 7 -4.35 -0.59 33.36
C PHE A 7 -3.40 -1.07 32.26
N HIS A 8 -3.78 -2.14 31.57
CA HIS A 8 -3.17 -2.57 30.32
C HIS A 8 -3.80 -1.71 29.22
N GLU A 9 -3.28 -0.51 29.01
CA GLU A 9 -3.69 0.39 27.93
C GLU A 9 -2.44 0.76 27.14
N GLY A 10 -2.04 -0.13 26.24
CA GLY A 10 -0.95 0.07 25.29
C GLY A 10 -1.37 -0.52 23.97
N GLY A 11 -2.05 0.30 23.16
CA GLY A 11 -2.65 -0.09 21.89
C GLY A 11 -1.67 -0.82 20.98
N GLU A 12 -2.14 -1.95 20.47
CA GLU A 12 -1.60 -2.63 19.31
C GLU A 12 -1.67 -1.64 18.15
N GLN A 13 -0.60 -0.87 17.94
CA GLN A 13 -0.38 -0.12 16.72
C GLN A 13 -0.06 -1.17 15.66
N ASP A 14 -1.14 -1.72 15.09
CA ASP A 14 -1.12 -2.50 13.86
C ASP A 14 -0.23 -1.72 12.88
N LEU A 15 0.96 -2.26 12.63
CA LEU A 15 2.01 -1.66 11.82
C LEU A 15 1.50 -1.65 10.38
N LEU A 16 0.62 -0.70 10.06
CA LEU A 16 0.19 -0.44 8.70
C LEU A 16 1.46 -0.15 7.91
N ASN A 17 1.83 -1.12 7.08
CA ASN A 17 3.14 -1.13 6.47
C ASN A 17 3.14 -0.01 5.43
N ASP A 18 3.89 1.06 5.70
CA ASP A 18 4.07 2.13 4.74
C ASP A 18 4.82 1.53 3.54
N SER A 19 4.04 1.18 2.52
CA SER A 19 4.47 0.32 1.43
C SER A 19 5.11 1.18 0.35
N LEU A 20 6.18 1.89 0.75
CA LEU A 20 6.91 2.79 -0.11
C LEU A 20 7.45 2.02 -1.32
N GLU A 21 6.80 2.21 -2.46
CA GLU A 21 7.18 1.63 -3.73
C GLU A 21 7.71 2.74 -4.64
N TYR A 22 8.82 2.47 -5.33
CA TYR A 22 9.44 3.42 -6.24
C TYR A 22 9.48 2.85 -7.66
N CYS A 23 9.36 3.72 -8.65
CA CYS A 23 9.49 3.31 -10.03
C CYS A 23 10.93 2.84 -10.31
N PRO A 24 11.13 1.65 -10.92
CA PRO A 24 12.48 1.17 -11.25
C PRO A 24 13.18 1.95 -12.38
N HIS A 25 12.45 2.81 -13.10
CA HIS A 25 12.98 3.57 -14.24
C HIS A 25 13.37 5.00 -13.86
N CYS A 26 12.47 5.71 -13.18
CA CYS A 26 12.69 7.11 -12.80
C CYS A 26 12.85 7.33 -11.29
N HIS A 27 12.73 6.28 -10.47
CA HIS A 27 12.79 6.34 -9.00
C HIS A 27 11.76 7.29 -8.36
N THR A 28 10.72 7.69 -9.09
CA THR A 28 9.61 8.44 -8.51
C THR A 28 8.89 7.60 -7.46
N ASN A 29 8.38 8.25 -6.42
CA ASN A 29 7.56 7.61 -5.41
C ASN A 29 6.19 7.25 -6.03
N LEU A 30 5.85 5.98 -6.01
CA LEU A 30 4.57 5.45 -6.51
C LEU A 30 3.50 5.38 -5.40
N GLN A 31 3.77 5.92 -4.21
CA GLN A 31 2.79 6.11 -3.16
C GLN A 31 1.79 7.19 -3.59
N GLY A 32 0.51 6.87 -3.47
CA GLY A 32 -0.63 7.72 -3.77
C GLY A 32 -1.21 8.36 -2.53
N ASP A 33 -2.47 8.76 -2.65
CA ASP A 33 -3.22 9.35 -1.55
C ASP A 33 -3.37 8.39 -0.37
N ALA A 34 -3.50 8.97 0.82
CA ALA A 34 -3.77 8.20 2.03
C ALA A 34 -5.12 7.49 1.92
N ILE A 35 -5.14 6.22 2.32
CA ILE A 35 -6.38 5.44 2.46
C ILE A 35 -7.12 5.98 3.68
N PRO A 36 -8.45 6.21 3.63
CA PRO A 36 -9.22 6.61 4.81
C PRO A 36 -9.03 5.63 5.96
N GLU A 37 -8.87 6.12 7.20
CA GLU A 37 -8.52 5.29 8.39
C GLU A 37 -9.46 4.09 8.58
N GLU A 38 -10.75 4.26 8.28
CA GLU A 38 -11.75 3.19 8.36
C GLU A 38 -11.46 2.02 7.38
N GLN A 39 -10.81 2.31 6.24
CA GLN A 39 -10.48 1.35 5.19
C GLN A 39 -9.04 0.83 5.30
N GLN A 40 -8.16 1.54 6.01
CA GLN A 40 -6.76 1.15 6.17
C GLN A 40 -6.62 -0.28 6.71
N LYS A 41 -7.47 -0.66 7.67
CA LYS A 41 -7.49 -2.04 8.20
C LYS A 41 -7.95 -3.08 7.18
N SER A 42 -8.90 -2.73 6.31
CA SER A 42 -9.40 -3.65 5.27
C SER A 42 -8.38 -3.89 4.16
N TYR A 43 -7.65 -2.85 3.79
CA TYR A 43 -6.60 -2.93 2.78
C TYR A 43 -5.23 -3.32 3.36
N ASN A 44 -5.09 -3.31 4.69
CA ASN A 44 -3.83 -3.45 5.41
C ASN A 44 -2.74 -2.53 4.86
N ALA A 45 -3.09 -1.28 4.57
CA ALA A 45 -2.22 -0.30 3.93
C ALA A 45 -2.58 1.12 4.36
N THR A 46 -1.59 2.01 4.43
CA THR A 46 -1.75 3.44 4.76
C THR A 46 -2.11 4.29 3.54
N HIS A 47 -1.62 3.91 2.36
CA HIS A 47 -1.72 4.70 1.13
C HIS A 47 -2.08 3.83 -0.07
N PHE A 48 -2.75 4.43 -1.05
CA PHE A 48 -2.96 3.80 -2.35
C PHE A 48 -1.64 3.76 -3.13
N THR A 49 -1.58 2.90 -4.17
CA THR A 49 -0.47 2.90 -5.12
C THR A 49 -0.87 3.62 -6.41
N ARG A 50 0.06 4.38 -6.98
CA ARG A 50 -0.09 5.10 -8.24
C ARG A 50 0.36 4.28 -9.46
N LYS A 51 0.85 3.05 -9.27
CA LYS A 51 1.26 2.19 -10.38
C LYS A 51 0.05 1.76 -11.21
N ILE A 52 0.23 1.72 -12.52
CA ILE A 52 -0.84 1.35 -13.46
C ILE A 52 -0.67 -0.13 -13.81
N GLY A 53 -1.70 -0.93 -13.53
CA GLY A 53 -1.74 -2.35 -13.90
C GLY A 53 -2.24 -2.53 -15.33
N MET A 54 -1.39 -3.02 -16.23
CA MET A 54 -1.78 -3.29 -17.62
C MET A 54 -2.32 -4.70 -17.73
N THR A 55 -3.61 -4.82 -18.05
CA THR A 55 -4.31 -6.09 -18.22
C THR A 55 -4.89 -6.21 -19.63
N THR A 56 -5.24 -7.44 -20.02
CA THR A 56 -6.06 -7.69 -21.22
C THR A 56 -7.28 -8.48 -20.81
N VAL A 57 -8.41 -8.23 -21.48
CA VAL A 57 -9.68 -8.92 -21.20
C VAL A 57 -9.53 -10.45 -21.24
N LYS A 58 -8.63 -10.97 -22.09
CA LYS A 58 -8.37 -12.42 -22.19
C LYS A 58 -7.52 -12.99 -21.05
N ALA A 59 -6.63 -12.18 -20.47
CA ALA A 59 -5.71 -12.65 -19.44
C ALA A 59 -6.33 -12.59 -18.04
N ASP A 60 -7.30 -11.68 -17.83
CA ASP A 60 -7.95 -11.41 -16.54
C ASP A 60 -6.94 -11.22 -15.38
N ARG A 61 -5.76 -10.72 -15.73
CA ARG A 61 -4.67 -10.47 -14.80
C ARG A 61 -3.80 -9.34 -15.33
N ILE A 62 -3.14 -8.68 -14.40
CA ILE A 62 -2.07 -7.75 -14.71
C ILE A 62 -0.99 -8.53 -15.47
N LEU A 63 -0.40 -7.94 -16.51
CA LEU A 63 0.66 -8.52 -17.34
C LEU A 63 1.99 -7.79 -17.11
N TYR A 64 1.93 -6.49 -16.90
CA TYR A 64 3.05 -5.65 -16.52
C TYR A 64 2.52 -4.41 -15.80
N TRP A 65 3.40 -3.80 -15.01
CA TRP A 65 3.15 -2.52 -14.36
C TRP A 65 3.68 -1.38 -15.24
N GLN A 66 3.05 -0.22 -15.15
CA GLN A 66 3.50 1.01 -15.79
C GLN A 66 3.56 2.16 -14.76
N CYS A 67 4.61 2.99 -14.87
CA CYS A 67 4.73 4.22 -14.10
C CYS A 67 3.89 5.34 -14.72
N PRO A 68 3.10 6.08 -13.92
CA PRO A 68 2.29 7.20 -14.43
C PRO A 68 3.12 8.44 -14.80
N ASP A 69 4.33 8.60 -14.26
CA ASP A 69 5.15 9.82 -14.46
C ASP A 69 6.16 9.69 -15.61
N CYS A 70 6.70 8.50 -15.88
CA CYS A 70 7.73 8.28 -16.91
C CYS A 70 7.34 7.26 -17.99
N ASP A 71 6.12 6.71 -17.93
CA ASP A 71 5.61 5.65 -18.82
C ASP A 71 6.42 4.35 -18.83
N GLY A 72 7.46 4.23 -17.99
CA GLY A 72 8.30 3.05 -17.86
C GLY A 72 7.49 1.83 -17.45
N LYS A 73 7.72 0.70 -18.13
CA LYS A 73 6.98 -0.57 -17.93
C LYS A 73 7.90 -1.62 -17.31
N TRP A 74 7.38 -2.45 -16.41
CA TRP A 74 8.12 -3.59 -15.85
C TRP A 74 7.24 -4.81 -15.67
N SER A 75 7.82 -5.98 -15.93
CA SER A 75 7.13 -7.26 -15.77
C SER A 75 6.84 -7.54 -14.30
N ILE A 76 5.66 -8.09 -14.05
CA ILE A 76 5.37 -8.84 -12.83
C ILE A 76 6.25 -10.10 -12.82
N LYS A 77 6.90 -10.36 -11.68
CA LYS A 77 7.65 -11.59 -11.44
C LYS A 77 6.72 -12.74 -11.08
#